data_AF-A0A651H8U7-F1
#
_entry.id   AF-A0A651H8U7-F1
#
_cell.length_a   1.000
_cell.length_b   1.000
_cell.length_c   1.000
_cell.angle_alpha   90.00
_cell.angle_beta   90.00
_cell.angle_gamma   90.00
#
_symmetry.space_group_name_H-M   'P 1'
#
loop_
_entity.id
_entity.type
_entity.pdbx_description
1 polymer ?
#
loop_
_entity_poly.entity_id
_entity_poly.type
_entity_poly.pdbx_seq_one_letter_code
_entity_poly.pdbx_strand_id
1 'polypeptide(L)'
;MTTKKSLLLLGGGCFVALLIALGWIRGLGSEPAESSGFEVKTSGPEAVEGTWAPPLATAAAPEPPEVLPEAPEPAPVDYLSRLATLSETPWSLDDLSELVAGMQEAQLPDFLIRSLAEKFLSDRIKQDPEAFVDAYPHNPNVPEHPSRKAIQARHLQHRILADLFGSHDYGWTELRYSGFRSAFGNIPVERYMEIEATLEQNQHELHAAQHRRASQAERVLLRLAVVDDLRSILSPDELIEFELHRMPYGNRLQRLLPDEKLSRDELRQLLDEQRRQYLDGMGVVAPE
;
A
#
# COMPACT_ATOMS: atom_id res chain seq x y z
N MET A 1 23.69 -19.48 32.53
CA MET A 1 24.75 -19.18 31.54
C MET A 1 24.30 -19.66 30.17
N THR A 2 23.65 -18.80 29.37
CA THR A 2 23.48 -18.94 27.90
C THR A 2 22.63 -17.77 27.36
N THR A 3 23.13 -16.55 27.48
CA THR A 3 22.59 -15.38 26.77
C THR A 3 23.76 -14.66 26.14
N LYS A 4 24.01 -14.88 24.83
CA LYS A 4 24.89 -14.03 24.00
C LYS A 4 24.98 -14.37 22.50
N LYS A 5 24.24 -15.34 21.96
CA LYS A 5 24.38 -15.71 20.53
C LYS A 5 23.30 -15.13 19.57
N SER A 6 22.22 -14.54 20.07
CA SER A 6 21.12 -14.10 19.20
C SER A 6 21.22 -12.65 18.70
N LEU A 7 22.13 -11.83 19.24
CA LEU A 7 22.25 -10.42 18.86
C LEU A 7 23.11 -10.18 17.60
N LEU A 8 23.89 -11.18 17.16
CA LEU A 8 24.82 -11.03 16.03
C LEU A 8 24.18 -11.35 14.66
N LEU A 9 22.96 -11.88 14.60
CA LEU A 9 22.29 -12.25 13.36
C LEU A 9 21.35 -11.17 12.80
N LEU A 10 20.93 -10.19 13.59
CA LEU A 10 20.05 -9.10 13.16
C LEU A 10 20.81 -7.88 12.60
N GLY A 11 22.05 -7.64 13.02
CA GLY A 11 22.90 -6.56 12.50
C GLY A 11 23.55 -6.85 11.13
N GLY A 12 23.70 -8.13 10.75
CA GLY A 12 24.36 -8.52 9.50
C GLY A 12 23.51 -8.29 8.24
N GLY A 13 22.18 -8.40 8.36
CA GLY A 13 21.26 -8.29 7.22
C GLY A 13 21.19 -6.89 6.61
N CYS A 14 21.15 -5.85 7.45
CA CYS A 14 21.16 -4.45 6.98
C CYS A 14 22.49 -4.09 6.31
N PHE A 15 23.62 -4.60 6.80
CA PHE A 15 24.93 -4.27 6.24
C PHE A 15 25.14 -4.88 4.84
N VAL A 16 24.65 -6.11 4.60
CA VAL A 16 24.73 -6.76 3.28
C VAL A 16 23.83 -6.07 2.25
N ALA A 17 22.62 -5.64 2.64
CA ALA A 17 21.73 -4.89 1.75
C ALA A 17 22.33 -3.51 1.36
N LEU A 18 23.00 -2.84 2.31
CA LEU A 18 23.65 -1.56 2.07
C LEU A 18 24.87 -1.69 1.14
N LEU A 19 25.66 -2.76 1.26
CA LEU A 19 26.80 -3.04 0.38
C LEU A 19 26.37 -3.40 -1.06
N ILE A 20 25.25 -4.10 -1.24
CA ILE A 20 24.69 -4.37 -2.58
C ILE A 20 24.22 -3.07 -3.23
N ALA A 21 23.55 -2.18 -2.48
CA ALA A 21 23.12 -0.87 -2.99
C ALA A 21 24.33 0.02 -3.38
N LEU A 22 25.39 0.02 -2.58
CA LEU A 22 26.63 0.78 -2.88
C LEU A 22 27.43 0.20 -4.06
N GLY A 23 27.37 -1.11 -4.28
CA GLY A 23 27.99 -1.78 -5.43
C GLY A 23 27.36 -1.40 -6.77
N TRP A 24 26.04 -1.19 -6.80
CA TRP A 24 25.31 -0.76 -7.99
C TRP A 24 25.62 0.69 -8.40
N ILE A 25 25.85 1.58 -7.43
CA ILE A 25 26.19 2.99 -7.70
C ILE A 25 27.58 3.12 -8.36
N ARG A 26 28.49 2.18 -8.11
CA ARG A 26 29.84 2.17 -8.72
C ARG A 26 29.89 1.58 -10.13
N GLY A 27 28.82 0.92 -10.59
CA GLY A 27 28.72 0.29 -11.91
C GLY A 27 28.19 1.19 -13.04
N LEU A 28 27.70 2.38 -12.72
CA LEU A 28 27.15 3.34 -13.69
C LEU A 28 28.19 4.36 -14.23
N GLY A 29 29.47 4.17 -13.90
CA GLY A 29 30.55 5.10 -14.22
C GLY A 29 31.56 4.62 -15.26
N SER A 30 31.15 3.89 -16.31
CA SER A 30 32.03 3.57 -17.45
C SER A 30 31.53 4.24 -18.73
N GLU A 31 32.14 5.40 -19.01
CA GLU A 31 32.34 6.18 -20.25
C GLU A 31 31.26 6.29 -21.36
N PRO A 32 31.10 7.51 -21.93
CA PRO A 32 30.22 7.75 -23.08
C PRO A 32 30.91 7.44 -24.41
N ALA A 33 30.19 6.80 -25.33
CA ALA A 33 30.60 6.67 -26.73
C ALA A 33 30.19 7.92 -27.53
N GLU A 34 31.17 8.44 -28.27
CA GLU A 34 31.10 9.60 -29.17
C GLU A 34 30.18 9.44 -30.39
N SER A 35 29.61 10.59 -30.77
CA SER A 35 29.40 11.10 -32.14
C SER A 35 28.27 10.56 -33.03
N SER A 36 27.37 11.49 -33.38
CA SER A 36 27.11 12.01 -34.74
C SER A 36 25.80 12.82 -34.64
N GLY A 37 25.76 14.12 -34.90
CA GLY A 37 26.22 14.80 -36.09
C GLY A 37 24.99 15.19 -36.89
N PHE A 38 24.40 16.36 -36.61
CA PHE A 38 23.39 16.96 -37.50
C PHE A 38 23.45 18.50 -37.45
N GLU A 39 24.05 19.07 -38.50
CA GLU A 39 23.98 20.48 -38.84
C GLU A 39 22.58 20.83 -39.35
N VAL A 40 21.97 21.92 -38.87
CA VAL A 40 20.96 22.65 -39.64
C VAL A 40 21.18 24.16 -39.53
N LYS A 41 21.68 24.68 -40.65
CA LYS A 41 21.58 26.01 -41.26
C LYS A 41 20.91 27.16 -40.51
N THR A 42 21.72 28.21 -40.41
CA THR A 42 21.39 29.62 -40.26
C THR A 42 20.63 30.20 -41.47
N SER A 43 19.71 31.12 -41.17
CA SER A 43 19.26 32.18 -42.07
C SER A 43 18.82 33.39 -41.24
N GLY A 44 19.57 34.50 -41.33
CA GLY A 44 19.00 35.85 -41.14
C GLY A 44 18.24 36.28 -42.40
N PRO A 45 17.95 37.58 -42.63
CA PRO A 45 18.36 38.78 -41.89
C PRO A 45 17.19 39.75 -41.59
N GLU A 46 17.43 40.82 -40.83
CA GLU A 46 17.22 42.21 -41.30
C GLU A 46 17.57 43.24 -40.22
N ALA A 47 18.27 44.27 -40.67
CA ALA A 47 18.70 45.43 -39.91
C ALA A 47 17.61 46.51 -39.92
N VAL A 48 17.47 47.26 -38.82
CA VAL A 48 16.98 48.63 -38.87
C VAL A 48 17.85 49.50 -37.95
N GLU A 49 18.60 50.39 -38.58
CA GLU A 49 19.29 51.51 -37.97
C GLU A 49 18.28 52.52 -37.40
N GLY A 50 18.61 53.09 -36.23
CA GLY A 50 17.85 54.18 -35.62
C GLY A 50 18.68 54.83 -34.54
N THR A 51 19.54 55.75 -34.96
CA THR A 51 20.41 56.62 -34.15
C THR A 51 19.58 57.53 -33.22
N TRP A 52 20.29 58.21 -32.30
CA TRP A 52 19.98 59.45 -31.54
C TRP A 52 20.18 59.27 -30.02
N ALA A 53 21.44 59.45 -29.58
CA ALA A 53 21.80 59.95 -28.26
C ALA A 53 21.70 61.49 -28.27
N PRO A 54 21.37 62.22 -27.18
CA PRO A 54 22.24 62.39 -25.99
C PRO A 54 21.43 62.72 -24.68
N PRO A 55 21.99 63.27 -23.57
CA PRO A 55 23.36 63.33 -23.07
C PRO A 55 23.54 62.64 -21.70
N LEU A 56 24.81 62.48 -21.32
CA LEU A 56 25.29 62.02 -20.01
C LEU A 56 24.64 62.78 -18.84
N ALA A 57 23.86 62.07 -18.03
CA ALA A 57 23.61 62.40 -16.64
C ALA A 57 24.49 61.49 -15.77
N THR A 58 25.47 62.09 -15.10
CA THR A 58 26.28 61.46 -14.08
C THR A 58 25.39 61.10 -12.89
N ALA A 59 24.88 59.87 -12.86
CA ALA A 59 24.19 59.30 -11.70
C ALA A 59 25.04 58.15 -11.14
N ALA A 60 25.13 58.11 -9.82
CA ALA A 60 26.06 57.32 -9.03
C ALA A 60 26.14 55.84 -9.44
N ALA A 61 27.32 55.25 -9.26
CA ALA A 61 27.53 53.82 -9.38
C ALA A 61 26.46 53.07 -8.55
N PRO A 62 25.76 52.07 -9.11
CA PRO A 62 24.91 51.21 -8.30
C PRO A 62 25.82 50.48 -7.29
N GLU A 63 25.46 50.56 -6.01
CA GLU A 63 26.06 49.74 -4.98
C GLU A 63 26.02 48.26 -5.42
N PRO A 64 27.07 47.47 -5.16
CA PRO A 64 27.07 46.06 -5.53
C PRO A 64 25.84 45.39 -4.89
N PRO A 65 25.11 44.53 -5.62
CA PRO A 65 23.93 43.87 -5.08
C PRO A 65 24.33 43.14 -3.81
N GLU A 66 23.62 43.45 -2.73
CA GLU A 66 23.72 42.76 -1.45
C GLU A 66 23.56 41.26 -1.74
N VAL A 67 24.65 40.52 -1.65
CA VAL A 67 24.64 39.06 -1.80
C VAL A 67 23.83 38.57 -0.62
N LEU A 68 22.54 38.31 -0.85
CA LEU A 68 21.71 37.57 0.08
C LEU A 68 22.51 36.30 0.43
N PRO A 69 22.75 36.01 1.72
CA PRO A 69 23.38 34.76 2.09
C PRO A 69 22.54 33.64 1.47
N GLU A 70 23.16 32.83 0.61
CA GLU A 70 22.57 31.58 0.16
C GLU A 70 22.01 30.89 1.39
N ALA A 71 20.70 30.60 1.37
CA ALA A 71 20.08 29.81 2.41
C ALA A 71 20.92 28.52 2.54
N PRO A 72 21.38 28.15 3.74
CA PRO A 72 22.23 27.00 3.89
C PRO A 72 21.54 25.81 3.25
N GLU A 73 22.19 25.19 2.26
CA GLU A 73 21.70 23.94 1.67
C GLU A 73 21.43 22.97 2.83
N PRO A 74 20.24 22.33 2.88
CA PRO A 74 19.93 21.39 3.94
C PRO A 74 20.98 20.28 3.90
N ALA A 75 21.83 20.26 4.93
CA ALA A 75 22.99 19.37 4.95
C ALA A 75 22.50 17.91 4.86
N PRO A 76 23.03 17.10 3.94
CA PRO A 76 22.65 15.68 3.73
C PRO A 76 23.03 14.74 4.89
N VAL A 77 23.20 15.25 6.10
CA VAL A 77 23.85 14.56 7.23
C VAL A 77 22.88 14.29 8.39
N ASP A 78 21.68 14.89 8.41
CA ASP A 78 20.77 14.72 9.56
C ASP A 78 19.89 13.45 9.48
N TYR A 79 19.56 12.96 8.28
CA TYR A 79 18.61 11.86 8.12
C TYR A 79 19.17 10.47 8.46
N LEU A 80 20.45 10.18 8.20
CA LEU A 80 21.06 8.90 8.60
C LEU A 80 21.15 8.77 10.11
N SER A 81 21.39 9.89 10.79
CA SER A 81 21.41 9.98 12.25
C SER A 81 20.01 9.76 12.83
N ARG A 82 18.97 10.38 12.23
CA ARG A 82 17.56 10.14 12.60
C ARG A 82 17.12 8.69 12.34
N LEU A 83 17.54 8.08 11.23
CA LEU A 83 17.31 6.67 10.91
C LEU A 83 17.88 5.73 11.97
N ALA A 84 19.14 5.97 12.38
CA ALA A 84 19.77 5.19 13.43
C ALA A 84 19.03 5.35 14.76
N THR A 85 18.63 6.57 15.11
CA THR A 85 17.88 6.88 16.33
C THR A 85 16.54 6.14 16.37
N LEU A 86 15.73 6.25 15.32
CA LEU A 86 14.44 5.56 15.19
C LEU A 86 14.55 4.02 15.29
N SER A 87 15.70 3.46 14.92
CA SER A 87 15.94 2.01 15.01
C SER A 87 16.31 1.52 16.41
N GLU A 88 16.78 2.42 17.29
CA GLU A 88 17.33 2.08 18.60
C GLU A 88 16.49 2.60 19.77
N THR A 89 15.64 3.62 19.56
CA THR A 89 14.82 4.22 20.61
C THR A 89 13.31 4.13 20.33
N PRO A 90 12.46 4.16 21.37
CA PRO A 90 11.03 4.37 21.19
C PRO A 90 10.79 5.66 20.40
N TRP A 91 9.91 5.61 19.41
CA TRP A 91 9.60 6.72 18.51
C TRP A 91 8.10 6.94 18.40
N SER A 92 7.67 8.04 17.80
CA SER A 92 6.27 8.45 17.59
C SER A 92 5.92 8.53 16.10
N LEU A 93 4.63 8.51 15.75
CA LEU A 93 4.24 8.67 14.35
C LEU A 93 4.70 10.01 13.75
N ASP A 94 4.83 11.04 14.56
CA ASP A 94 5.35 12.33 14.15
C ASP A 94 6.83 12.23 13.77
N ASP A 95 7.66 11.50 14.53
CA ASP A 95 9.08 11.27 14.20
C ASP A 95 9.24 10.53 12.85
N LEU A 96 8.35 9.57 12.58
CA LEU A 96 8.33 8.86 11.30
C LEU A 96 7.90 9.80 10.16
N SER A 97 6.94 10.68 10.39
CA SER A 97 6.50 11.68 9.42
C SER A 97 7.60 12.69 9.08
N GLU A 98 8.31 13.19 10.08
CA GLU A 98 9.47 14.07 9.86
C GLU A 98 10.57 13.37 9.07
N LEU A 99 10.84 12.09 9.35
CA LEU A 99 11.81 11.33 8.58
C LEU A 99 11.38 11.19 7.11
N VAL A 100 10.12 10.86 6.85
CA VAL A 100 9.59 10.73 5.48
C VAL A 100 9.73 12.06 4.74
N ALA A 101 9.30 13.17 5.34
CA ALA A 101 9.41 14.50 4.75
C ALA A 101 10.88 14.86 4.43
N GLY A 102 11.80 14.65 5.37
CA GLY A 102 13.22 14.91 5.15
C GLY A 102 13.85 14.04 4.06
N MET A 103 13.42 12.77 3.93
CA MET A 103 13.87 11.90 2.84
C MET A 103 13.33 12.34 1.47
N GLN A 104 12.11 12.87 1.42
CA GLN A 104 11.50 13.43 0.20
C GLN A 104 12.19 14.73 -0.23
N GLU A 105 12.49 15.62 0.73
CA GLU A 105 13.28 16.84 0.48
C GLU A 105 14.67 16.52 -0.08
N ALA A 106 15.28 15.43 0.40
CA ALA A 106 16.53 14.89 -0.11
C ALA A 106 16.41 14.17 -1.47
N GLN A 107 15.22 14.16 -2.08
CA GLN A 107 14.92 13.54 -3.38
C GLN A 107 15.26 12.03 -3.43
N LEU A 108 15.13 11.33 -2.30
CA LEU A 108 15.26 9.88 -2.30
C LEU A 108 14.08 9.25 -3.07
N PRO A 109 14.30 8.12 -3.76
CA PRO A 109 13.23 7.44 -4.47
C PRO A 109 12.08 7.02 -3.54
N ASP A 110 10.85 7.40 -3.87
CA ASP A 110 9.64 7.13 -3.08
C ASP A 110 9.49 5.66 -2.66
N PHE A 111 9.88 4.72 -3.53
CA PHE A 111 9.81 3.30 -3.22
C PHE A 111 10.70 2.92 -2.03
N LEU A 112 11.89 3.53 -1.89
CA LEU A 112 12.79 3.31 -0.76
C LEU A 112 12.22 3.91 0.51
N ILE A 113 11.74 5.15 0.43
CA ILE A 113 11.11 5.86 1.57
C ILE A 113 9.93 5.04 2.09
N ARG A 114 9.08 4.53 1.19
CA ARG A 114 7.93 3.70 1.52
C ARG A 114 8.29 2.37 2.14
N SER A 115 9.22 1.61 1.54
CA SER A 115 9.66 0.32 2.10
C SER A 115 10.27 0.47 3.50
N LEU A 116 10.94 1.59 3.73
CA LEU A 116 11.56 1.89 5.02
C LEU A 116 10.51 2.26 6.08
N ALA A 117 9.54 3.13 5.75
CA ALA A 117 8.41 3.45 6.63
C ALA A 117 7.58 2.19 6.95
N GLU A 118 7.35 1.33 5.97
CA GLU A 118 6.63 0.06 6.14
C GLU A 118 7.36 -0.87 7.12
N LYS A 119 8.69 -0.92 7.03
CA LYS A 119 9.53 -1.70 7.95
C LYS A 119 9.44 -1.16 9.38
N PHE A 120 9.57 0.15 9.59
CA PHE A 120 9.47 0.75 10.92
C PHE A 120 8.11 0.44 11.56
N LEU A 121 7.02 0.65 10.84
CA LEU A 121 5.68 0.33 11.34
C LEU A 121 5.52 -1.16 11.65
N SER A 122 6.03 -2.05 10.79
CA SER A 122 6.01 -3.50 11.02
C SER A 122 6.76 -3.90 12.28
N ASP A 123 7.94 -3.31 12.52
CA ASP A 123 8.76 -3.62 13.68
C ASP A 123 8.12 -3.08 14.97
N ARG A 124 7.46 -1.92 14.91
CA ARG A 124 6.67 -1.38 16.03
C ARG A 124 5.48 -2.27 16.38
N ILE A 125 4.72 -2.73 15.38
CA ILE A 125 3.59 -3.66 15.58
C ILE A 125 4.05 -4.95 16.27
N LYS A 126 5.24 -5.47 15.92
CA LYS A 126 5.80 -6.67 16.55
C LYS A 126 6.24 -6.43 17.99
N GLN A 127 6.73 -5.23 18.30
CA GLN A 127 7.19 -4.88 19.64
C GLN A 127 6.04 -4.67 20.61
N ASP A 128 4.99 -3.98 20.18
CA ASP A 128 3.82 -3.67 21.01
C ASP A 128 2.51 -3.69 20.18
N PRO A 129 1.96 -4.88 19.91
CA PRO A 129 0.76 -5.02 19.09
C PRO A 129 -0.50 -4.45 19.75
N GLU A 130 -0.56 -4.42 21.09
CA GLU A 130 -1.75 -3.95 21.80
C GLU A 130 -1.83 -2.42 21.78
N ALA A 131 -0.74 -1.73 22.12
CA ALA A 131 -0.71 -0.27 22.06
C ALA A 131 -0.90 0.28 20.64
N PHE A 132 -0.55 -0.51 19.62
CA PHE A 132 -0.75 -0.11 18.23
C PHE A 132 -2.22 -0.20 17.80
N VAL A 133 -2.99 -1.16 18.33
CA VAL A 133 -4.38 -1.43 17.90
C VAL A 133 -5.42 -0.65 18.72
N ASP A 134 -5.11 -0.31 19.99
CA ASP A 134 -6.04 0.37 20.92
C ASP A 134 -6.52 1.76 20.46
N ALA A 135 -5.92 2.34 19.41
CA ALA A 135 -6.34 3.61 18.82
C ALA A 135 -7.65 3.53 18.02
N TYR A 136 -8.22 2.34 17.75
CA TYR A 136 -9.41 2.15 16.92
C TYR A 136 -10.59 1.51 17.66
N PRO A 137 -11.72 2.22 17.83
CA PRO A 137 -12.89 1.67 18.50
C PRO A 137 -13.47 0.49 17.71
N HIS A 138 -13.75 -0.60 18.42
CA HIS A 138 -14.31 -1.81 17.85
C HIS A 138 -15.81 -1.63 17.53
N ASN A 139 -16.26 -2.19 16.40
CA ASN A 139 -17.69 -2.44 16.19
C ASN A 139 -18.10 -3.63 17.09
N PRO A 140 -18.94 -3.41 18.11
CA PRO A 140 -19.30 -4.44 19.09
C PRO A 140 -20.14 -5.57 18.48
N ASN A 141 -20.70 -5.37 17.28
CA ASN A 141 -21.55 -6.35 16.61
C ASN A 141 -20.77 -7.39 15.79
N VAL A 142 -19.44 -7.27 15.70
CA VAL A 142 -18.61 -8.19 14.92
C VAL A 142 -17.92 -9.16 15.89
N PRO A 143 -18.00 -10.49 15.66
CA PRO A 143 -17.32 -11.47 16.50
C PRO A 143 -15.82 -11.17 16.69
N GLU A 144 -15.30 -11.45 17.88
CA GLU A 144 -13.88 -11.32 18.17
C GLU A 144 -13.13 -12.52 17.58
N HIS A 145 -12.18 -12.26 16.68
CA HIS A 145 -11.37 -13.31 16.05
C HIS A 145 -9.89 -13.18 16.46
N PRO A 146 -9.15 -14.30 16.67
CA PRO A 146 -7.74 -14.26 17.05
C PRO A 146 -6.84 -13.49 16.07
N SER A 147 -7.17 -13.53 14.77
CA SER A 147 -6.45 -12.81 13.71
C SER A 147 -6.85 -11.33 13.61
N ARG A 148 -7.95 -10.91 14.25
CA ARG A 148 -8.51 -9.56 14.08
C ARG A 148 -7.54 -8.46 14.51
N LYS A 149 -6.84 -8.64 15.63
CA LYS A 149 -5.81 -7.69 16.09
C LYS A 149 -4.68 -7.54 15.06
N ALA A 150 -4.22 -8.65 14.47
CA ALA A 150 -3.17 -8.63 13.45
C ALA A 150 -3.64 -7.92 12.16
N ILE A 151 -4.89 -8.11 11.79
CA ILE A 151 -5.53 -7.47 10.63
C ILE A 151 -5.72 -5.98 10.87
N GLN A 152 -6.24 -5.59 12.03
CA GLN A 152 -6.33 -4.18 12.46
C GLN A 152 -4.96 -3.50 12.43
N ALA A 153 -3.92 -4.15 12.93
CA ALA A 153 -2.55 -3.63 12.87
C ALA A 153 -2.08 -3.43 11.42
N ARG A 154 -2.36 -4.38 10.51
CA ARG A 154 -2.06 -4.27 9.08
C ARG A 154 -2.81 -3.12 8.41
N HIS A 155 -4.10 -2.92 8.72
CA HIS A 155 -4.85 -1.79 8.18
C HIS A 155 -4.37 -0.45 8.71
N LEU A 156 -4.08 -0.37 10.01
CA LEU A 156 -3.55 0.84 10.60
C LEU A 156 -2.19 1.19 10.00
N GLN A 157 -1.31 0.21 9.82
CA GLN A 157 -0.06 0.38 9.08
C GLN A 157 -0.31 0.94 7.68
N HIS A 158 -1.26 0.38 6.93
CA HIS A 158 -1.60 0.86 5.60
C HIS A 158 -2.12 2.29 5.61
N ARG A 159 -2.98 2.65 6.56
CA ARG A 159 -3.51 4.00 6.71
C ARG A 159 -2.40 5.00 7.06
N ILE A 160 -1.53 4.67 8.02
CA ILE A 160 -0.41 5.54 8.39
C ILE A 160 0.51 5.75 7.20
N LEU A 161 0.88 4.68 6.47
CA LEU A 161 1.67 4.82 5.25
C LEU A 161 1.00 5.76 4.26
N ALA A 162 -0.31 5.65 4.12
CA ALA A 162 -1.03 6.50 3.24
C ALA A 162 -1.16 7.96 3.67
N ASP A 163 -1.33 8.22 4.96
CA ASP A 163 -1.31 9.57 5.52
C ASP A 163 0.07 10.20 5.27
N LEU A 164 1.15 9.41 5.42
CA LEU A 164 2.53 9.82 5.14
C LEU A 164 2.80 10.11 3.66
N PHE A 165 2.14 9.40 2.74
CA PHE A 165 2.38 9.51 1.29
C PHE A 165 1.21 10.15 0.52
N GLY A 166 0.25 10.78 1.22
CA GLY A 166 -0.82 11.59 0.62
C GLY A 166 -1.89 10.83 -0.17
N SER A 167 -2.26 9.61 0.22
CA SER A 167 -3.32 8.85 -0.50
C SER A 167 -4.74 9.15 0.01
N HIS A 168 -5.76 8.83 -0.80
CA HIS A 168 -7.17 9.21 -0.61
C HIS A 168 -7.90 8.45 0.53
N ASP A 169 -9.13 8.89 0.84
CA ASP A 169 -10.05 8.46 1.93
C ASP A 169 -10.02 6.96 2.29
N TYR A 170 -9.26 6.58 3.33
CA TYR A 170 -8.90 5.23 3.86
C TYR A 170 -7.44 4.82 3.67
N GLY A 171 -6.66 5.67 3.05
CA GLY A 171 -5.24 5.49 2.89
C GLY A 171 -4.87 4.45 1.83
N TRP A 172 -5.61 4.46 0.73
CA TRP A 172 -5.42 3.54 -0.37
C TRP A 172 -5.00 4.30 -1.63
N THR A 173 -4.09 3.71 -2.39
CA THR A 173 -3.75 4.22 -3.72
C THR A 173 -4.86 3.85 -4.72
N GLU A 174 -4.96 4.56 -5.84
CA GLU A 174 -5.91 4.22 -6.93
C GLU A 174 -5.79 2.75 -7.36
N LEU A 175 -4.56 2.22 -7.45
CA LEU A 175 -4.31 0.82 -7.75
C LEU A 175 -4.93 -0.14 -6.72
N ARG A 176 -4.92 0.23 -5.43
CA ARG A 176 -5.57 -0.54 -4.36
C ARG A 176 -7.09 -0.47 -4.49
N TYR A 177 -7.66 0.71 -4.76
CA TYR A 177 -9.10 0.82 -5.03
C TYR A 177 -9.53 0.03 -6.26
N SER A 178 -8.77 0.04 -7.35
CA SER A 178 -9.09 -0.74 -8.54
C SER A 178 -8.99 -2.24 -8.26
N GLY A 179 -7.97 -2.67 -7.50
CA GLY A 179 -7.83 -4.06 -7.09
C GLY A 179 -8.97 -4.53 -6.20
N PHE A 180 -9.38 -3.70 -5.25
CA PHE A 180 -10.52 -3.99 -4.38
C PHE A 180 -11.84 -4.02 -5.15
N ARG A 181 -12.13 -3.02 -6.01
CA ARG A 181 -13.33 -3.04 -6.86
C ARG A 181 -13.38 -4.26 -7.77
N SER A 182 -12.25 -4.69 -8.30
CA SER A 182 -12.16 -5.93 -9.08
C SER A 182 -12.45 -7.18 -8.23
N ALA A 183 -11.99 -7.21 -6.98
CA ALA A 183 -12.13 -8.36 -6.09
C ALA A 183 -13.47 -8.42 -5.34
N PHE A 184 -14.12 -7.28 -5.08
CA PHE A 184 -15.29 -7.16 -4.20
C PHE A 184 -16.46 -6.39 -4.82
N GLY A 185 -16.33 -5.94 -6.08
CA GLY A 185 -17.38 -5.21 -6.78
C GLY A 185 -17.60 -3.82 -6.17
N ASN A 186 -18.87 -3.50 -5.92
CA ASN A 186 -19.31 -2.20 -5.41
C ASN A 186 -19.42 -2.11 -3.89
N ILE A 187 -18.86 -3.07 -3.15
CA ILE A 187 -18.85 -3.02 -1.68
C ILE A 187 -18.06 -1.77 -1.23
N PRO A 188 -18.52 -1.00 -0.23
CA PRO A 188 -17.77 0.14 0.29
C PRO A 188 -16.43 -0.29 0.93
N VAL A 189 -15.37 0.50 0.74
CA VAL A 189 -14.02 0.19 1.26
C VAL A 189 -13.98 0.14 2.79
N GLU A 190 -14.89 0.84 3.45
CA GLU A 190 -15.05 0.86 4.90
C GLU A 190 -15.30 -0.54 5.48
N ARG A 191 -15.88 -1.45 4.69
CA ARG A 191 -16.18 -2.84 5.08
C ARG A 191 -14.98 -3.78 4.93
N TYR A 192 -13.90 -3.33 4.29
CA TYR A 192 -12.81 -4.21 3.91
C TYR A 192 -12.14 -4.87 5.12
N MET A 193 -12.01 -4.16 6.25
CA MET A 193 -11.36 -4.71 7.43
C MET A 193 -12.13 -5.89 8.03
N GLU A 194 -13.44 -5.74 8.16
CA GLU A 194 -14.30 -6.79 8.66
C GLU A 194 -14.34 -7.98 7.68
N ILE A 195 -14.40 -7.71 6.37
CA ILE A 195 -14.36 -8.76 5.35
C ILE A 195 -13.03 -9.52 5.38
N GLU A 196 -11.89 -8.83 5.44
CA GLU A 196 -10.56 -9.47 5.50
C GLU A 196 -10.43 -10.31 6.77
N ALA A 197 -10.93 -9.84 7.91
CA ALA A 197 -10.96 -10.59 9.17
C ALA A 197 -11.73 -11.90 9.06
N THR A 198 -12.95 -11.87 8.51
CA THR A 198 -13.77 -13.07 8.32
C THR A 198 -13.14 -14.02 7.30
N LEU A 199 -12.58 -13.50 6.20
CA LEU A 199 -11.88 -14.31 5.18
C LEU A 199 -10.65 -15.02 5.75
N GLU A 200 -9.80 -14.32 6.51
CA GLU A 200 -8.58 -14.86 7.10
C GLU A 200 -8.91 -15.96 8.13
N GLN A 201 -9.92 -15.73 8.98
CA GLN A 201 -10.42 -16.75 9.91
C GLN A 201 -10.91 -18.00 9.17
N ASN A 202 -11.74 -17.82 8.13
CA ASN A 202 -12.23 -18.93 7.32
C ASN A 202 -11.09 -19.71 6.65
N GLN A 203 -10.05 -19.02 6.18
CA GLN A 203 -8.87 -19.64 5.61
C GLN A 203 -8.08 -20.47 6.64
N HIS A 204 -7.94 -19.97 7.88
CA HIS A 204 -7.34 -20.73 8.97
C HIS A 204 -8.13 -22.01 9.29
N GLU A 205 -9.45 -21.93 9.33
CA GLU A 205 -10.32 -23.09 9.56
C GLU A 205 -10.22 -24.10 8.42
N LEU A 206 -10.22 -23.65 7.17
CA LEU A 206 -10.00 -24.50 6.00
C LEU A 206 -8.64 -25.19 6.05
N HIS A 207 -7.58 -24.48 6.44
CA HIS A 207 -6.24 -25.06 6.58
C HIS A 207 -6.20 -26.08 7.73
N ALA A 208 -6.79 -25.77 8.89
CA ALA A 208 -6.90 -26.70 10.01
C ALA A 208 -7.71 -27.96 9.65
N ALA A 209 -8.77 -27.81 8.83
CA ALA A 209 -9.54 -28.92 8.30
C ALA A 209 -8.70 -29.79 7.34
N GLN A 210 -7.87 -29.19 6.49
CA GLN A 210 -6.93 -29.92 5.63
C GLN A 210 -5.94 -30.77 6.43
N HIS A 211 -5.34 -30.20 7.49
CA HIS A 211 -4.42 -30.93 8.37
C HIS A 211 -5.08 -32.12 9.08
N ARG A 212 -6.34 -31.97 9.48
CA ARG A 212 -7.14 -33.04 10.08
C ARG A 212 -7.74 -34.01 9.06
N ARG A 213 -7.40 -33.87 7.77
CA ARG A 213 -7.91 -34.68 6.65
C ARG A 213 -9.45 -34.67 6.55
N ALA A 214 -10.04 -33.51 6.81
CA ALA A 214 -11.47 -33.27 6.62
C ALA A 214 -11.94 -33.70 5.23
N SER A 215 -13.19 -34.16 5.16
CA SER A 215 -13.80 -34.58 3.91
C SER A 215 -13.89 -33.43 2.91
N GLN A 216 -14.03 -33.74 1.62
CA GLN A 216 -14.26 -32.71 0.60
C GLN A 216 -15.54 -31.92 0.89
N ALA A 217 -16.60 -32.59 1.34
CA ALA A 217 -17.87 -31.97 1.68
C ALA A 217 -17.72 -30.96 2.82
N GLU A 218 -17.05 -31.34 3.89
CA GLU A 218 -16.77 -30.46 5.03
C GLU A 218 -16.00 -29.20 4.61
N ARG A 219 -14.96 -29.35 3.78
CA ARG A 219 -14.19 -28.19 3.28
C ARG A 219 -15.02 -27.28 2.38
N VAL A 220 -15.95 -27.82 1.60
CA VAL A 220 -16.89 -27.02 0.80
C VAL A 220 -17.83 -26.25 1.71
N LEU A 221 -18.41 -26.88 2.72
CA LEU A 221 -19.30 -26.23 3.68
C LEU A 221 -18.56 -25.13 4.46
N LEU A 222 -17.35 -25.38 4.94
CA LEU A 222 -16.51 -24.36 5.58
C LEU A 222 -16.28 -23.17 4.65
N ARG A 223 -15.95 -23.41 3.37
CA ARG A 223 -15.78 -22.32 2.40
C ARG A 223 -17.06 -21.52 2.18
N LEU A 224 -18.24 -22.14 2.27
CA LEU A 224 -19.53 -21.45 2.12
C LEU A 224 -19.96 -20.72 3.39
N ALA A 225 -19.56 -21.20 4.57
CA ALA A 225 -19.89 -20.60 5.87
C ALA A 225 -19.44 -19.14 5.96
N VAL A 226 -18.38 -18.76 5.24
CA VAL A 226 -17.91 -17.37 5.16
C VAL A 226 -18.99 -16.39 4.68
N VAL A 227 -19.89 -16.84 3.81
CA VAL A 227 -21.02 -16.01 3.33
C VAL A 227 -22.00 -15.78 4.47
N ASP A 228 -22.27 -16.81 5.26
CA ASP A 228 -23.20 -16.74 6.38
C ASP A 228 -22.63 -15.86 7.52
N ASP A 229 -21.32 -15.96 7.81
CA ASP A 229 -20.63 -15.09 8.76
C ASP A 229 -20.71 -13.60 8.34
N LEU A 230 -20.51 -13.33 7.05
CA LEU A 230 -20.56 -11.98 6.49
C LEU A 230 -21.96 -11.36 6.46
N ARG A 231 -23.05 -12.12 6.64
CA ARG A 231 -24.42 -11.56 6.71
C ARG A 231 -24.62 -10.58 7.86
N SER A 232 -23.80 -10.69 8.91
CA SER A 232 -23.83 -9.79 10.05
C SER A 232 -23.13 -8.44 9.78
N ILE A 233 -22.30 -8.38 8.74
CA ILE A 233 -21.43 -7.25 8.39
C ILE A 233 -21.93 -6.54 7.13
N LEU A 234 -22.37 -7.31 6.14
CA LEU A 234 -22.78 -6.86 4.83
C LEU A 234 -24.30 -6.79 4.71
N SER A 235 -24.77 -5.75 4.04
CA SER A 235 -26.14 -5.68 3.56
C SER A 235 -26.42 -6.78 2.51
N PRO A 236 -27.70 -7.11 2.25
CA PRO A 236 -28.04 -8.10 1.24
C PRO A 236 -27.45 -7.82 -0.15
N ASP A 237 -27.40 -6.55 -0.56
CA ASP A 237 -26.84 -6.14 -1.85
C ASP A 237 -25.31 -6.30 -1.89
N GLU A 238 -24.62 -5.92 -0.81
CA GLU A 238 -23.17 -6.13 -0.68
C GLU A 238 -22.81 -7.62 -0.63
N LEU A 239 -23.67 -8.46 -0.05
CA LEU A 239 -23.49 -9.90 -0.04
C LEU A 239 -23.57 -10.50 -1.44
N ILE A 240 -24.47 -10.03 -2.29
CA ILE A 240 -24.55 -10.42 -3.71
C ILE A 240 -23.24 -10.06 -4.44
N GLU A 241 -22.74 -8.84 -4.25
CA GLU A 241 -21.45 -8.41 -4.83
C GLU A 241 -20.29 -9.29 -4.35
N PHE A 242 -20.25 -9.61 -3.06
CA PHE A 242 -19.25 -10.51 -2.49
C PHE A 242 -19.33 -11.90 -3.12
N GLU A 243 -20.52 -12.50 -3.17
CA GLU A 243 -20.73 -13.84 -3.72
C GLU A 243 -20.29 -13.90 -5.20
N LEU A 244 -20.66 -12.90 -6.00
CA LEU A 244 -20.30 -12.81 -7.42
C LEU A 244 -18.79 -12.79 -7.66
N HIS A 245 -18.04 -12.02 -6.88
CA HIS A 245 -16.61 -11.82 -7.14
C HIS A 245 -15.71 -12.81 -6.37
N ARG A 246 -16.12 -13.27 -5.19
CA ARG A 246 -15.26 -14.07 -4.29
C ARG A 246 -15.58 -15.55 -4.30
N MET A 247 -16.80 -15.94 -4.65
CA MET A 247 -17.22 -17.34 -4.56
C MET A 247 -17.02 -18.08 -5.89
N PRO A 248 -16.68 -19.39 -5.88
CA PRO A 248 -16.48 -20.14 -7.12
C PRO A 248 -17.71 -20.15 -8.05
N TYR A 249 -18.91 -20.25 -7.47
CA TYR A 249 -20.17 -20.26 -8.22
C TYR A 249 -20.53 -18.86 -8.76
N GLY A 250 -20.29 -17.80 -7.98
CA GLY A 250 -20.49 -16.43 -8.44
C GLY A 250 -19.54 -16.04 -9.58
N ASN A 251 -18.26 -16.41 -9.46
CA ASN A 251 -17.28 -16.20 -10.53
C ASN A 251 -17.65 -16.91 -11.83
N ARG A 252 -18.30 -18.08 -11.74
CA ARG A 252 -18.86 -18.78 -12.91
C ARG A 252 -20.02 -17.98 -13.50
N LEU A 253 -20.93 -17.48 -12.67
CA LEU A 253 -22.07 -16.67 -13.11
C LEU A 253 -21.62 -15.39 -13.83
N GLN A 254 -20.63 -14.67 -13.30
CA GLN A 254 -20.06 -13.48 -13.96
C GLN A 254 -19.50 -13.77 -15.35
N ARG A 255 -18.88 -14.94 -15.56
CA ARG A 255 -18.35 -15.34 -16.88
C ARG A 255 -19.45 -15.72 -17.86
N LEU A 256 -20.59 -16.21 -17.37
CA LEU A 256 -21.73 -16.56 -18.20
C LEU A 256 -22.52 -15.31 -18.62
N LEU A 257 -22.58 -14.29 -17.75
CA LEU A 257 -23.39 -13.09 -17.91
C LEU A 257 -22.56 -11.80 -17.73
N PRO A 258 -21.55 -11.54 -18.59
CA PRO A 258 -20.63 -10.41 -18.39
C PRO A 258 -21.29 -9.04 -18.61
N ASP A 259 -22.34 -8.95 -19.45
CA ASP A 259 -22.93 -7.68 -19.91
C ASP A 259 -24.44 -7.56 -19.66
N GLU A 260 -25.05 -8.51 -18.93
CA GLU A 260 -26.49 -8.45 -18.62
C GLU A 260 -26.77 -7.56 -17.40
N LYS A 261 -27.58 -6.52 -17.61
CA LYS A 261 -28.13 -5.70 -16.52
C LYS A 261 -29.30 -6.42 -15.87
N LEU A 262 -28.98 -7.35 -14.99
CA LEU A 262 -29.97 -8.05 -14.16
C LEU A 262 -30.35 -7.22 -12.94
N SER A 263 -31.59 -7.39 -12.50
CA SER A 263 -32.03 -6.87 -11.20
C SER A 263 -31.37 -7.63 -10.04
N ARG A 264 -31.37 -7.02 -8.85
CA ARG A 264 -30.80 -7.65 -7.64
C ARG A 264 -31.50 -8.96 -7.27
N ASP A 265 -32.82 -9.01 -7.41
CA ASP A 265 -33.61 -10.20 -7.12
C ASP A 265 -33.30 -11.34 -8.09
N GLU A 266 -33.14 -11.05 -9.38
CA GLU A 266 -32.74 -12.04 -10.40
C GLU A 266 -31.32 -12.56 -10.13
N LEU A 267 -30.37 -11.66 -9.82
CA LEU A 267 -29.02 -12.05 -9.45
C LEU A 267 -29.00 -12.96 -8.22
N ARG A 268 -29.84 -12.65 -7.21
CA ARG A 268 -29.96 -13.49 -6.01
C ARG A 268 -30.47 -14.88 -6.35
N GLN A 269 -31.54 -14.99 -7.13
CA GLN A 269 -32.09 -16.28 -7.56
C GLN A 269 -31.08 -17.10 -8.35
N LEU A 270 -30.34 -16.47 -9.27
CA LEU A 270 -29.30 -17.13 -10.06
C LEU A 270 -28.13 -17.58 -9.19
N LEU A 271 -27.69 -16.78 -8.22
CA LEU A 271 -26.66 -17.17 -7.27
C LEU A 271 -27.10 -18.37 -6.42
N ASP A 272 -28.33 -18.37 -5.91
CA ASP A 272 -28.86 -19.47 -5.10
C ASP A 272 -29.00 -20.77 -5.93
N GLU A 273 -29.38 -20.67 -7.20
CA GLU A 273 -29.38 -21.80 -8.15
C GLU A 273 -27.96 -22.29 -8.45
N GLN A 274 -27.02 -21.38 -8.76
CA GLN A 274 -25.61 -21.74 -8.99
C GLN A 274 -24.94 -22.34 -7.76
N ARG A 275 -25.29 -21.88 -6.56
CA ARG A 275 -24.83 -22.45 -5.29
C ARG A 275 -25.33 -23.88 -5.13
N ARG A 276 -26.61 -24.15 -5.41
CA ARG A 276 -27.17 -25.52 -5.39
C ARG A 276 -26.47 -26.43 -6.38
N GLN A 277 -26.32 -26.00 -7.63
CA GLN A 277 -25.58 -26.75 -8.67
C GLN A 277 -24.11 -27.01 -8.28
N TYR A 278 -23.46 -26.04 -7.64
CA TYR A 278 -22.10 -26.18 -7.14
C TYR A 278 -22.01 -27.22 -6.02
N LEU A 279 -22.95 -27.22 -5.08
CA LEU A 279 -23.03 -28.18 -3.99
C LEU A 279 -23.30 -29.60 -4.51
N ASP A 280 -24.28 -29.76 -5.41
CA ASP A 280 -24.61 -31.03 -6.05
C ASP A 280 -23.41 -31.60 -6.82
N GLY A 281 -22.73 -30.75 -7.60
CA GLY A 281 -21.52 -31.14 -8.33
C GLY A 281 -20.35 -31.56 -7.43
N MET A 282 -20.37 -31.16 -6.16
CA MET A 282 -19.39 -31.54 -5.15
C MET A 282 -19.87 -32.70 -4.26
N GLY A 283 -21.07 -33.25 -4.52
CA GLY A 283 -21.67 -34.32 -3.72
C GLY A 283 -22.02 -33.90 -2.29
N VAL A 284 -22.33 -32.61 -2.08
CA VAL A 284 -22.61 -32.03 -0.77
C VAL A 284 -24.08 -31.66 -0.70
N VAL A 285 -24.78 -32.17 0.31
CA VAL A 285 -26.13 -31.69 0.64
C VAL A 285 -25.99 -30.48 1.55
N ALA A 286 -26.59 -29.35 1.18
CA ALA A 286 -26.63 -28.17 2.05
C ALA A 286 -27.28 -28.55 3.40
N PRO A 287 -26.74 -28.12 4.55
CA PRO A 287 -27.52 -28.13 5.78
C PRO A 287 -28.76 -27.25 5.59
N GLU A 288 -29.93 -27.75 6.03
CA GLU A 288 -31.21 -27.01 6.00
C GLU A 288 -31.16 -25.71 6.81
#